data_AF-A0AAV0PFG4-F1
#
_entry.id   AF-A0AAV0PFG4-F1
#
_cell.length_a   1.000
_cell.length_b   1.000
_cell.length_c   1.000
_cell.angle_alpha   90.00
_cell.angle_beta   90.00
_cell.angle_gamma   90.00
#
_symmetry.space_group_name_H-M   'P 1'
#
loop_
_entity.id
_entity.type
_entity.pdbx_description
1 polymer ?
#
loop_
_entity_poly.entity_id
_entity_poly.type
_entity_poly.pdbx_seq_one_letter_code
_entity_poly.pdbx_strand_id
1 'polypeptide(L)'
;MVFRTSLVLSLAALLVAGAQSTTVFFTNKCSYTVWPATLTGGGAPQLSTTGFELPSGESSTLEVPPNWTSGRIWGRTGCTTDSTTGKFSCLTGDCASGQIECNGAGGIPPATLLEFTLNGNSNGVDFYDVSLVDGFNLPVSVQPLGNYSCNATSCAGDVNGVCLPELSVTGPDGSVVACKSACLALNQPQYCCSGEYNAPEKCPPTGYSKLFKAQCPQAYSYAYDDGTSTFTCPTGDNYLIWLERNRRIFRDSKSVPVVVTRNALRATIDWATAHNKVSKEQGLQWLGEKMDMLQRTYRSMAQWPGPLRCASVMRALFVLLDSTLTGGGAPQLCTTGFELPSGQSSTLEVPPNWTSGRMWGRTGCTTNSITGKFSCITGDCASGQVECSGAGAIPPATLIEFTLSGSGGLDFYDVSLVDGFNLPVSVQPLGNHSCNATSCAVNVNEACPPELAATGIDGSVMGCKSACLALNQPQYCCSGDFNTPEKCPPTGYSKLFKDRCPQAYSYAYDDGTSTFTCPTGDNYLVTFCP
;
A
#
# COMPACT_ATOMS: atom_id res chain seq x y z
N MET A 1 -78.65 -12.68 -4.01
CA MET A 1 -77.27 -12.20 -3.88
C MET A 1 -76.50 -13.21 -3.04
N VAL A 2 -75.87 -14.21 -3.66
CA VAL A 2 -74.92 -15.11 -2.98
C VAL A 2 -73.79 -15.36 -3.98
N PHE A 3 -72.65 -14.77 -3.68
CA PHE A 3 -71.42 -14.81 -4.46
C PHE A 3 -70.78 -16.20 -4.39
N ARG A 4 -70.30 -16.70 -5.54
CA ARG A 4 -69.40 -17.84 -5.63
C ARG A 4 -68.02 -17.42 -5.11
N THR A 5 -67.58 -18.00 -4.01
CA THR A 5 -66.23 -17.86 -3.45
C THR A 5 -65.26 -18.72 -4.24
N SER A 6 -64.33 -18.06 -4.97
CA SER A 6 -63.18 -18.72 -5.58
C SER A 6 -62.03 -18.77 -4.58
N LEU A 7 -61.51 -19.98 -4.41
CA LEU A 7 -60.33 -20.36 -3.65
C LEU A 7 -59.09 -19.66 -4.26
N VAL A 8 -58.49 -18.70 -3.54
CA VAL A 8 -57.15 -18.19 -3.85
C VAL A 8 -56.24 -18.53 -2.67
N LEU A 9 -55.36 -19.51 -2.91
CA LEU A 9 -54.26 -19.90 -2.03
C LEU A 9 -53.34 -18.69 -1.83
N SER A 10 -53.36 -18.08 -0.64
CA SER A 10 -52.37 -17.08 -0.24
C SER A 10 -51.08 -17.80 0.20
N LEU A 11 -50.20 -18.08 -0.76
CA LEU A 11 -48.82 -18.43 -0.48
C LEU A 11 -48.09 -17.14 -0.05
N ALA A 12 -48.16 -16.82 1.24
CA ALA A 12 -47.31 -15.79 1.83
C ALA A 12 -45.87 -16.32 1.81
N ALA A 13 -45.14 -16.01 0.73
CA ALA A 13 -43.70 -16.15 0.71
C ALA A 13 -43.12 -15.28 1.83
N LEU A 14 -42.57 -15.91 2.86
CA LEU A 14 -41.69 -15.24 3.82
C LEU A 14 -40.55 -14.59 3.02
N LEU A 15 -40.65 -13.28 2.80
CA LEU A 15 -39.49 -12.44 2.51
C LEU A 15 -38.69 -12.35 3.81
N VAL A 16 -37.87 -13.36 4.10
CA VAL A 16 -36.76 -13.18 5.02
C VAL A 16 -35.82 -12.22 4.31
N ALA A 17 -35.87 -10.93 4.70
CA ALA A 17 -34.78 -10.02 4.40
C ALA A 17 -33.51 -10.65 4.99
N GLY A 18 -32.70 -11.27 4.14
CA GLY A 18 -31.44 -11.87 4.57
C GLY A 18 -30.56 -10.79 5.16
N ALA A 19 -30.26 -10.88 6.44
CA ALA A 19 -29.34 -9.97 7.10
C ALA A 19 -27.95 -10.15 6.44
N GLN A 20 -27.38 -9.07 5.91
CA GLN A 20 -26.08 -9.09 5.25
C GLN A 20 -24.98 -9.11 6.31
N SER A 21 -24.02 -10.04 6.19
CA SER A 21 -22.81 -10.04 7.03
C SER A 21 -21.86 -8.95 6.54
N THR A 22 -21.12 -8.36 7.47
CA THR A 22 -20.05 -7.40 7.17
C THR A 22 -18.72 -8.15 7.13
N THR A 23 -17.94 -7.99 6.07
CA THR A 23 -16.58 -8.55 5.98
C THR A 23 -15.57 -7.48 6.36
N VAL A 24 -14.66 -7.83 7.27
CA VAL A 24 -13.50 -7.02 7.63
C VAL A 24 -12.24 -7.65 7.02
N PHE A 25 -11.56 -6.90 6.16
CA PHE A 25 -10.32 -7.30 5.50
C PHE A 25 -9.14 -6.73 6.29
N PHE A 26 -8.15 -7.55 6.59
CA PHE A 26 -6.92 -7.15 7.25
C PHE A 26 -5.78 -7.26 6.24
N THR A 27 -4.89 -6.28 6.20
CA THR A 27 -3.61 -6.40 5.49
C THR A 27 -2.50 -5.87 6.37
N ASN A 28 -1.47 -6.69 6.56
CA ASN A 28 -0.29 -6.29 7.30
C ASN A 28 0.74 -5.67 6.35
N LYS A 29 0.89 -4.34 6.40
CA LYS A 29 1.93 -3.60 5.68
C LYS A 29 3.16 -3.33 6.55
N CYS A 30 3.18 -3.80 7.79
CA CYS A 30 4.38 -3.76 8.63
C CYS A 30 5.41 -4.76 8.11
N SER A 31 6.70 -4.47 8.28
CA SER A 31 7.80 -5.37 7.92
C SER A 31 7.99 -6.54 8.90
N TYR A 32 7.04 -6.74 9.80
CA TYR A 32 7.06 -7.75 10.85
C TYR A 32 5.66 -8.33 11.00
N THR A 33 5.57 -9.56 11.50
CA THR A 33 4.30 -10.20 11.81
C THR A 33 3.54 -9.40 12.87
N VAL A 34 2.25 -9.20 12.64
CA VAL A 34 1.32 -8.65 13.62
C VAL A 34 0.31 -9.74 13.96
N TRP A 35 -0.16 -9.78 15.20
CA TRP A 35 -1.23 -10.69 15.60
C TRP A 35 -2.48 -9.88 15.92
N PRO A 36 -3.35 -9.61 14.93
CA PRO A 36 -4.63 -8.98 15.20
C PRO A 36 -5.43 -9.74 16.24
N ALA A 37 -6.23 -9.00 16.99
CA ALA A 37 -7.12 -9.51 18.02
C ALA A 37 -8.42 -8.71 18.02
N THR A 38 -9.50 -9.36 18.44
CA THR A 38 -10.84 -8.79 18.42
C THR A 38 -11.53 -9.02 19.77
N LEU A 39 -12.39 -8.08 20.14
CA LEU A 39 -13.24 -8.18 21.31
C LEU A 39 -14.63 -7.64 20.99
N THR A 40 -15.65 -8.48 21.13
CA THR A 40 -17.05 -8.04 21.08
C THR A 40 -17.41 -7.25 22.34
N GLY A 41 -18.08 -6.11 22.17
CA GLY A 41 -18.57 -5.26 23.26
C GLY A 41 -19.84 -5.78 23.93
N GLY A 42 -20.20 -5.20 25.08
CA GLY A 42 -21.51 -5.40 25.72
C GLY A 42 -21.82 -6.82 26.21
N GLY A 43 -20.84 -7.72 26.29
CA GLY A 43 -21.03 -9.11 26.71
C GLY A 43 -21.69 -10.01 25.65
N ALA A 44 -21.82 -9.54 24.41
CA ALA A 44 -22.32 -10.34 23.31
C ALA A 44 -21.29 -11.43 22.89
N PRO A 45 -21.72 -12.48 22.14
CA PRO A 45 -20.82 -13.53 21.68
C PRO A 45 -19.61 -12.99 20.90
N GLN A 46 -18.46 -13.63 21.11
CA GLN A 46 -17.25 -13.29 20.37
C GLN A 46 -17.38 -13.66 18.87
N LEU A 47 -16.57 -13.02 18.04
CA LEU A 47 -16.44 -13.36 16.62
C LEU A 47 -15.85 -14.77 16.45
N SER A 48 -15.86 -15.27 15.22
CA SER A 48 -15.36 -16.63 14.89
C SER A 48 -13.88 -16.84 15.26
N THR A 49 -13.11 -15.77 15.35
CA THR A 49 -11.78 -15.71 15.95
C THR A 49 -11.64 -14.42 16.75
N THR A 50 -10.96 -14.53 17.89
CA THR A 50 -10.56 -13.43 18.79
C THR A 50 -9.08 -13.08 18.67
N GLY A 51 -8.32 -13.83 17.86
CA GLY A 51 -6.96 -13.47 17.50
C GLY A 51 -6.33 -14.44 16.52
N PHE A 52 -5.49 -13.91 15.63
CA PHE A 52 -4.82 -14.69 14.58
C PHE A 52 -3.45 -14.10 14.24
N GLU A 53 -2.60 -14.89 13.59
CA GLU A 53 -1.31 -14.45 13.06
C GLU A 53 -1.48 -13.83 11.68
N LEU A 54 -0.83 -12.70 11.44
CA LEU A 54 -0.82 -12.03 10.14
C LEU A 54 0.62 -11.64 9.76
N PRO A 55 1.32 -12.48 8.97
CA PRO A 55 2.68 -12.20 8.52
C PRO A 55 2.80 -10.91 7.71
N SER A 56 4.02 -10.38 7.59
CA SER A 56 4.32 -9.20 6.77
C SER A 56 3.88 -9.39 5.32
N GLY A 57 3.12 -8.44 4.78
CA GLY A 57 2.61 -8.45 3.40
C GLY A 57 1.37 -9.30 3.17
N GLU A 58 0.92 -10.08 4.16
CA GLU A 58 -0.24 -10.97 4.04
C GLU A 58 -1.56 -10.26 4.37
N SER A 59 -2.64 -10.85 3.88
CA SER A 59 -4.01 -10.42 4.16
C SER A 59 -4.85 -11.54 4.77
N SER A 60 -5.82 -11.16 5.58
CA SER A 60 -6.81 -12.08 6.17
C SER A 60 -8.20 -11.45 6.16
N THR A 61 -9.24 -12.25 6.34
CA THR A 61 -10.63 -11.80 6.33
C THR A 61 -11.37 -12.31 7.56
N LEU A 62 -12.20 -11.47 8.14
CA LEU A 62 -13.08 -11.80 9.25
C LEU A 62 -14.52 -11.46 8.89
N GLU A 63 -15.39 -12.47 8.97
CA GLU A 63 -16.83 -12.28 8.82
C GLU A 63 -17.42 -11.83 10.16
N VAL A 64 -18.07 -10.67 10.15
CA VAL A 64 -18.81 -10.10 11.27
C VAL A 64 -20.30 -10.43 11.07
N PRO A 65 -20.91 -11.19 11.99
CA PRO A 65 -22.28 -11.61 11.82
C PRO A 65 -23.24 -10.42 12.01
N PRO A 66 -24.43 -10.42 11.37
CA PRO A 66 -25.33 -9.25 11.37
C PRO A 66 -25.85 -8.83 12.75
N ASN A 67 -25.82 -9.73 13.74
CA ASN A 67 -26.22 -9.46 15.12
C ASN A 67 -25.08 -8.90 15.98
N TRP A 68 -23.88 -8.75 15.43
CA TRP A 68 -22.76 -8.07 16.08
C TRP A 68 -22.93 -6.57 15.96
N THR A 69 -23.10 -5.89 17.10
CA THR A 69 -23.43 -4.46 17.14
C THR A 69 -22.26 -3.57 17.50
N SER A 70 -21.28 -4.07 18.27
CA SER A 70 -20.11 -3.27 18.65
C SER A 70 -18.94 -4.11 19.13
N GLY A 71 -17.75 -3.54 19.03
CA GLY A 71 -16.54 -4.10 19.59
C GLY A 71 -15.29 -3.39 19.08
N ARG A 72 -14.14 -3.95 19.42
CA ARG A 72 -12.83 -3.37 19.12
C ARG A 72 -11.88 -4.38 18.53
N ILE A 73 -10.98 -3.87 17.71
CA ILE A 73 -9.91 -4.61 17.05
C ILE A 73 -8.59 -3.90 17.38
N TRP A 74 -7.52 -4.66 17.60
CA TRP A 74 -6.17 -4.13 17.78
C TRP A 74 -5.13 -5.11 17.23
N GLY A 75 -3.89 -4.65 17.05
CA GLY A 75 -2.78 -5.50 16.68
C GLY A 75 -1.81 -5.72 17.83
N ARG A 76 -1.28 -6.95 17.95
CA ARG A 76 -0.23 -7.31 18.89
C ARG A 76 1.12 -7.43 18.19
N THR A 77 2.20 -7.00 18.82
CA THR A 77 3.55 -7.03 18.23
C THR A 77 4.58 -7.67 19.18
N GLY A 78 5.67 -8.18 18.59
CA GLY A 78 6.74 -8.83 19.35
C GLY A 78 6.28 -10.10 20.06
N CYS A 79 5.39 -10.87 19.43
CA CYS A 79 4.80 -12.05 20.05
C CYS A 79 5.70 -13.28 19.92
N THR A 80 5.71 -14.09 20.98
CA THR A 80 6.45 -15.36 21.04
C THR A 80 5.66 -16.41 21.82
N THR A 81 5.91 -17.67 21.54
CA THR A 81 5.43 -18.81 22.34
C THR A 81 6.59 -19.34 23.15
N ASP A 82 6.44 -19.34 24.47
CA ASP A 82 7.44 -19.91 25.38
C ASP A 82 7.55 -21.42 25.13
N SER A 83 8.76 -21.90 24.81
CA SER A 83 8.99 -23.29 24.41
C SER A 83 8.80 -24.30 25.55
N THR A 84 8.81 -23.86 26.80
CA THR A 84 8.73 -24.74 27.98
C THR A 84 7.31 -24.86 28.50
N THR A 85 6.54 -23.77 28.45
CA THR A 85 5.18 -23.67 28.98
C THR A 85 4.12 -23.69 27.87
N GLY A 86 4.51 -23.46 26.61
CA GLY A 86 3.60 -23.30 25.48
C GLY A 86 2.78 -22.01 25.52
N LYS A 87 3.10 -21.09 26.43
CA LYS A 87 2.33 -19.85 26.62
C LYS A 87 2.70 -18.82 25.55
N PHE A 88 1.70 -18.37 24.80
CA PHE A 88 1.83 -17.25 23.87
C PHE A 88 1.75 -15.91 24.63
N SER A 89 2.67 -14.99 24.32
CA SER A 89 2.69 -13.64 24.89
C SER A 89 3.30 -12.63 23.93
N CYS A 90 2.87 -11.37 24.03
CA CYS A 90 3.31 -10.27 23.17
C CYS A 90 3.94 -9.12 23.97
N LEU A 91 4.87 -8.39 23.32
CA LEU A 91 5.46 -7.18 23.91
C LEU A 91 4.44 -6.04 24.03
N THR A 92 3.55 -5.90 23.05
CA THR A 92 2.51 -4.86 23.05
C THR A 92 1.14 -5.44 22.69
N GLY A 93 0.08 -4.87 23.28
CA GLY A 93 -1.30 -5.27 23.04
C GLY A 93 -1.67 -6.68 23.53
N ASP A 94 -0.81 -7.35 24.31
CA ASP A 94 -1.06 -8.71 24.80
C ASP A 94 -2.40 -8.80 25.52
N CYS A 95 -3.14 -9.89 25.32
CA CYS A 95 -4.44 -10.09 25.98
C CYS A 95 -4.39 -11.09 27.13
N ALA A 96 -3.19 -11.53 27.53
CA ALA A 96 -2.91 -12.43 28.64
C ALA A 96 -3.68 -13.76 28.68
N SER A 97 -4.29 -14.17 27.55
CA SER A 97 -4.95 -15.48 27.42
C SER A 97 -3.95 -16.64 27.43
N GLY A 98 -2.67 -16.35 27.17
CA GLY A 98 -1.63 -17.36 26.96
C GLY A 98 -1.72 -18.07 25.61
N GLN A 99 -2.58 -17.60 24.69
CA GLN A 99 -2.86 -18.19 23.38
C GLN A 99 -2.92 -17.09 22.31
N ILE A 100 -2.83 -17.48 21.03
CA ILE A 100 -3.08 -16.56 19.91
C ILE A 100 -4.52 -16.02 20.00
N GLU A 101 -5.48 -16.86 20.35
CA GLU A 101 -6.87 -16.45 20.62
C GLU A 101 -6.95 -15.67 21.95
N CYS A 102 -7.62 -14.52 21.95
CA CYS A 102 -7.80 -13.71 23.15
C CYS A 102 -8.98 -14.15 24.03
N ASN A 103 -9.87 -15.01 23.52
CA ASN A 103 -10.94 -15.65 24.28
C ASN A 103 -11.83 -14.67 25.08
N GLY A 104 -12.10 -13.51 24.49
CA GLY A 104 -12.90 -12.45 25.13
C GLY A 104 -12.13 -11.56 26.11
N ALA A 105 -10.81 -11.71 26.22
CA ALA A 105 -9.95 -10.74 26.91
C ALA A 105 -9.63 -9.55 26.00
N GLY A 106 -9.61 -8.35 26.58
CA GLY A 106 -9.12 -7.16 25.89
C GLY A 106 -7.59 -7.08 25.88
N GLY A 107 -7.04 -6.33 24.92
CA GLY A 107 -5.61 -6.01 24.91
C GLY A 107 -5.21 -5.20 26.14
N ILE A 108 -4.06 -5.52 26.72
CA ILE A 108 -3.42 -4.78 27.79
C ILE A 108 -2.81 -3.50 27.17
N PRO A 109 -3.24 -2.30 27.59
CA PRO A 109 -2.70 -1.07 27.06
C PRO A 109 -1.21 -0.85 27.41
N PRO A 110 -0.43 -0.12 26.59
CA PRO A 110 -0.89 0.67 25.46
C PRO A 110 -1.19 -0.14 24.19
N ALA A 111 -2.32 0.15 23.55
CA ALA A 111 -2.72 -0.45 22.29
C ALA A 111 -3.54 0.54 21.46
N THR A 112 -3.17 0.69 20.18
CA THR A 112 -3.98 1.43 19.22
C THR A 112 -5.26 0.63 18.94
N LEU A 113 -6.43 1.25 19.12
CA LEU A 113 -7.72 0.58 18.94
C LEU A 113 -8.40 1.01 17.64
N LEU A 114 -9.09 0.06 17.02
CA LEU A 114 -10.09 0.29 15.98
C LEU A 114 -11.44 -0.06 16.58
N GLU A 115 -12.29 0.93 16.76
CA GLU A 115 -13.59 0.76 17.43
C GLU A 115 -14.69 0.78 16.37
N PHE A 116 -15.66 -0.13 16.50
CA PHE A 116 -16.79 -0.23 15.60
C PHE A 116 -18.09 -0.34 16.40
N THR A 117 -19.11 0.37 15.94
CA THR A 117 -20.51 0.14 16.29
C THR A 117 -21.30 0.00 14.99
N LEU A 118 -21.60 -1.24 14.60
CA LEU A 118 -22.35 -1.54 13.38
C LEU A 118 -23.85 -1.53 13.67
N ASN A 119 -24.64 -1.00 12.75
CA ASN A 119 -26.09 -0.81 12.96
C ASN A 119 -26.41 0.06 14.20
N GLY A 120 -25.59 1.07 14.50
CA GLY A 120 -25.59 1.78 15.78
C GLY A 120 -26.85 2.59 16.11
N ASN A 121 -27.77 2.77 15.16
CA ASN A 121 -29.05 3.44 15.39
C ASN A 121 -30.18 2.91 14.48
N SER A 122 -31.41 3.34 14.76
CA SER A 122 -32.60 3.02 13.95
C SER A 122 -32.55 3.53 12.50
N ASN A 123 -31.53 4.30 12.14
CA ASN A 123 -31.36 4.89 10.82
C ASN A 123 -30.35 4.13 9.95
N GLY A 124 -29.80 3.01 10.43
CA GLY A 124 -28.89 2.15 9.66
C GLY A 124 -27.56 2.81 9.38
N VAL A 125 -26.88 3.27 10.43
CA VAL A 125 -25.55 3.91 10.35
C VAL A 125 -24.56 3.13 11.21
N ASP A 126 -23.39 2.86 10.63
CA ASP A 126 -22.22 2.35 11.32
C ASP A 126 -21.35 3.51 11.81
N PHE A 127 -20.76 3.35 12.99
CA PHE A 127 -19.76 4.25 13.57
C PHE A 127 -18.43 3.52 13.68
N TYR A 128 -17.34 4.18 13.30
CA TYR A 128 -15.99 3.64 13.42
C TYR A 128 -14.97 4.74 13.66
N ASP A 129 -13.88 4.37 14.33
CA ASP A 129 -12.78 5.29 14.60
C ASP A 129 -11.46 4.53 14.88
N VAL A 130 -10.37 5.29 14.79
CA VAL A 130 -9.09 4.91 15.39
C VAL A 130 -8.98 5.64 16.73
N SER A 131 -8.62 4.93 17.79
CA SER A 131 -8.60 5.46 19.14
C SER A 131 -7.27 5.20 19.84
N LEU A 132 -6.70 6.30 20.36
CA LEU A 132 -5.46 6.36 21.15
C LEU A 132 -5.73 6.67 22.63
N VAL A 133 -7.00 6.56 23.05
CA VAL A 133 -7.40 6.70 24.46
C VAL A 133 -6.63 5.71 25.33
N ASP A 134 -6.46 4.49 24.82
CA ASP A 134 -5.66 3.42 25.42
C ASP A 134 -4.20 3.45 24.95
N GLY A 135 -3.70 4.58 24.45
CA GLY A 135 -2.32 4.75 23.98
C GLY A 135 -2.11 4.23 22.55
N PHE A 136 -0.84 4.07 22.18
CA PHE A 136 -0.41 3.69 20.84
C PHE A 136 0.64 2.60 20.89
N ASN A 137 0.55 1.61 20.01
CA ASN A 137 1.62 0.62 19.79
C ASN A 137 1.97 0.43 18.30
N LEU A 138 0.98 0.53 17.42
CA LEU A 138 1.19 0.42 15.98
C LEU A 138 0.27 1.37 15.18
N PRO A 139 0.72 1.87 14.02
CA PRO A 139 -0.11 2.64 13.11
C PRO A 139 -1.18 1.78 12.44
N VAL A 140 -2.41 2.30 12.34
CA VAL A 140 -3.54 1.60 11.72
C VAL A 140 -4.41 2.56 10.91
N SER A 141 -5.19 2.00 10.00
CA SER A 141 -6.26 2.72 9.32
C SER A 141 -7.45 1.82 8.98
N VAL A 142 -8.61 2.47 8.80
CA VAL A 142 -9.89 1.85 8.45
C VAL A 142 -10.48 2.57 7.25
N GLN A 143 -10.80 1.82 6.20
CA GLN A 143 -11.46 2.29 4.98
C GLN A 143 -12.73 1.47 4.73
N PRO A 144 -13.92 2.08 4.77
CA PRO A 144 -15.15 1.44 4.28
C PRO A 144 -15.07 1.17 2.77
N LEU A 145 -15.60 0.04 2.34
CA LEU A 145 -15.48 -0.52 0.99
C LEU A 145 -16.80 -0.55 0.21
N GLY A 146 -17.89 -0.03 0.76
CA GLY A 146 -19.17 -0.08 0.07
C GLY A 146 -19.33 0.94 -1.04
N ASN A 147 -20.54 1.01 -1.58
CA ASN A 147 -20.89 1.94 -2.66
C ASN A 147 -20.99 3.40 -2.20
N TYR A 148 -20.92 3.64 -0.89
CA TYR A 148 -20.99 4.97 -0.31
C TYR A 148 -19.58 5.59 -0.25
N SER A 149 -19.45 6.87 -0.57
CA SER A 149 -18.19 7.60 -0.42
C SER A 149 -17.96 7.98 1.06
N CYS A 150 -17.72 6.97 1.89
CA CYS A 150 -17.45 7.14 3.31
C CYS A 150 -15.98 7.47 3.57
N ASN A 151 -15.75 8.31 4.58
CA ASN A 151 -14.42 8.80 4.93
C ASN A 151 -13.63 7.73 5.68
N ALA A 152 -12.39 7.49 5.30
CA ALA A 152 -11.49 6.68 6.10
C ALA A 152 -10.88 7.44 7.28
N THR A 153 -10.43 6.67 8.26
CA THR A 153 -9.79 7.16 9.49
C THR A 153 -8.46 6.44 9.71
N SER A 154 -7.52 7.12 10.37
CA SER A 154 -6.19 6.58 10.59
C SER A 154 -5.43 7.21 11.73
N CYS A 155 -4.47 6.43 12.23
CA CYS A 155 -3.30 6.94 12.93
C CYS A 155 -2.05 6.43 12.23
N ALA A 156 -1.53 7.21 11.27
CA ALA A 156 -0.38 6.87 10.46
C ALA A 156 0.94 7.55 10.89
N GLY A 157 0.89 8.35 11.97
CA GLY A 157 2.02 9.11 12.50
C GLY A 157 2.87 8.31 13.50
N ASP A 158 4.16 8.68 13.61
CA ASP A 158 5.12 7.99 14.48
C ASP A 158 5.01 8.43 15.93
N VAL A 159 3.95 7.97 16.61
CA VAL A 159 3.73 8.30 18.02
C VAL A 159 4.85 7.76 18.90
N ASN A 160 5.42 6.59 18.59
CA ASN A 160 6.55 6.02 19.32
C ASN A 160 7.81 6.90 19.19
N GLY A 161 8.10 7.42 17.99
CA GLY A 161 9.24 8.28 17.72
C GLY A 161 9.19 9.66 18.40
N VAL A 162 8.01 10.11 18.83
CA VAL A 162 7.82 11.36 19.59
C VAL A 162 7.32 11.14 21.01
N CYS A 163 7.28 9.88 21.48
CA CYS A 163 6.73 9.55 22.78
C CYS A 163 7.57 10.15 23.91
N LEU A 164 6.92 10.79 24.87
CA LEU A 164 7.60 11.36 26.03
C LEU A 164 8.13 10.24 26.95
N PRO A 165 9.28 10.43 27.61
CA PRO A 165 9.89 9.38 28.45
C PRO A 165 8.93 8.82 29.51
N GLU A 166 8.13 9.66 30.16
CA GLU A 166 7.17 9.24 31.18
C GLU A 166 5.98 8.41 30.64
N LEU A 167 5.76 8.41 29.32
CA LEU A 167 4.73 7.64 28.65
C LEU A 167 5.27 6.40 27.93
N SER A 168 6.59 6.34 27.74
CA SER A 168 7.23 5.32 26.90
C SER A 168 7.14 3.91 27.50
N VAL A 169 6.98 2.93 26.62
CA VAL A 169 7.19 1.50 26.90
C VAL A 169 8.38 1.06 26.07
N THR A 170 9.42 0.55 26.73
CA THR A 170 10.66 0.14 26.05
C THR A 170 10.70 -1.37 25.82
N GLY A 171 11.18 -1.75 24.65
CA GLY A 171 11.48 -3.14 24.30
C GLY A 171 12.79 -3.63 24.91
N PRO A 172 13.12 -4.92 24.72
CA PRO A 172 14.36 -5.51 25.22
C PRO A 172 15.65 -4.86 24.69
N ASP A 173 15.58 -4.26 23.50
CA ASP A 173 16.68 -3.54 22.84
C ASP A 173 16.78 -2.06 23.27
N GLY A 174 15.92 -1.60 24.17
CA GLY A 174 15.84 -0.23 24.63
C GLY A 174 15.07 0.72 23.71
N SER A 175 14.55 0.24 22.57
CA SER A 175 13.70 1.04 21.68
C SER A 175 12.31 1.29 22.29
N VAL A 176 11.67 2.41 21.97
CA VAL A 176 10.29 2.67 22.37
C VAL A 176 9.35 1.88 21.47
N VAL A 177 8.69 0.87 22.02
CA VAL A 177 7.81 -0.05 21.29
C VAL A 177 6.33 0.33 21.39
N ALA A 178 5.96 1.14 22.38
CA ALA A 178 4.62 1.70 22.53
C ALA A 178 4.63 2.97 23.39
N CYS A 179 3.55 3.75 23.32
CA CYS A 179 3.35 4.99 24.04
C CYS A 179 2.03 4.96 24.82
N LYS A 180 2.10 5.07 26.15
CA LYS A 180 0.92 5.18 27.01
C LYS A 180 0.19 6.50 26.79
N SER A 181 -1.13 6.50 26.89
CA SER A 181 -1.87 7.75 27.08
C SER A 181 -1.57 8.34 28.46
N ALA A 182 -1.82 9.63 28.65
CA ALA A 182 -1.63 10.26 29.96
C ALA A 182 -2.54 9.67 31.04
N CYS A 183 -3.74 9.19 30.67
CA CYS A 183 -4.60 8.49 31.62
C CYS A 183 -3.91 7.21 32.14
N LEU A 184 -3.36 6.40 31.24
CA LEU A 184 -2.68 5.16 31.59
C LEU A 184 -1.39 5.38 32.40
N ALA A 185 -0.63 6.42 32.06
CA ALA A 185 0.66 6.68 32.69
C ALA A 185 0.53 7.41 34.05
N LEU A 186 -0.39 8.37 34.14
CA LEU A 186 -0.47 9.30 35.28
C LEU A 186 -1.68 9.06 36.17
N ASN A 187 -2.72 8.40 35.65
CA ASN A 187 -3.95 8.04 36.37
C ASN A 187 -4.59 9.21 37.14
N GLN A 188 -4.63 10.40 36.54
CA GLN A 188 -5.24 11.58 37.14
C GLN A 188 -6.60 11.89 36.48
N PRO A 189 -7.60 12.37 37.24
CA PRO A 189 -8.96 12.57 36.74
C PRO A 189 -9.05 13.43 35.47
N GLN A 190 -8.21 14.45 35.35
CA GLN A 190 -8.18 15.35 34.19
C GLN A 190 -7.62 14.71 32.91
N TYR A 191 -6.88 13.60 33.01
CA TYR A 191 -6.38 12.86 31.84
C TYR A 191 -7.31 11.71 31.46
N CYS A 192 -7.99 11.14 32.45
CA CYS A 192 -8.95 10.04 32.26
C CYS A 192 -10.39 10.52 32.05
N CYS A 193 -10.64 11.83 32.13
CA CYS A 193 -11.96 12.43 32.11
C CYS A 193 -12.95 11.79 33.08
N SER A 194 -12.51 11.60 34.34
CA SER A 194 -13.29 10.93 35.37
C SER A 194 -13.62 11.88 36.53
N GLY A 195 -14.55 11.47 37.40
CA GLY A 195 -14.98 12.29 38.55
C GLY A 195 -15.52 13.66 38.13
N GLU A 196 -14.90 14.73 38.63
CA GLU A 196 -15.29 16.10 38.27
C GLU A 196 -15.05 16.45 36.80
N TYR A 197 -14.20 15.69 36.10
CA TYR A 197 -13.87 15.85 34.68
C TYR A 197 -14.74 14.98 33.77
N ASN A 198 -15.76 14.26 34.30
CA ASN A 198 -16.64 13.38 33.53
C ASN A 198 -17.73 14.13 32.74
N ALA A 199 -17.30 15.15 31.99
CA ALA A 199 -18.10 15.88 31.02
C ALA A 199 -17.16 16.53 29.99
N PRO A 200 -17.51 16.59 28.69
CA PRO A 200 -16.66 17.20 27.66
C PRO A 200 -16.21 18.62 28.00
N GLU A 201 -17.10 19.45 28.57
CA GLU A 201 -16.79 20.84 28.93
C GLU A 201 -15.81 20.95 30.10
N LYS A 202 -15.67 19.88 30.89
CA LYS A 202 -14.80 19.83 32.07
C LYS A 202 -13.47 19.13 31.80
N CYS A 203 -13.34 18.34 30.74
CA CYS A 203 -12.10 17.65 30.35
C CYS A 203 -11.57 18.18 29.01
N PRO A 204 -10.89 19.34 28.99
CA PRO A 204 -10.32 19.88 27.77
C PRO A 204 -9.06 19.12 27.32
N PRO A 205 -8.64 19.25 26.05
CA PRO A 205 -7.40 18.65 25.58
C PRO A 205 -6.17 19.15 26.35
N THR A 206 -5.27 18.23 26.70
CA THR A 206 -4.03 18.52 27.47
C THR A 206 -2.81 18.54 26.55
N GLY A 207 -1.64 18.93 27.07
CA GLY A 207 -0.39 18.85 26.30
C GLY A 207 -0.10 17.43 25.81
N TYR A 208 -0.46 16.42 26.62
CA TYR A 208 -0.34 15.01 26.24
C TYR A 208 -1.29 14.62 25.12
N SER A 209 -2.61 14.85 25.24
CA SER A 209 -3.54 14.46 24.16
C SER A 209 -3.28 15.22 22.86
N LYS A 210 -2.84 16.49 22.94
CA LYS A 210 -2.40 17.26 21.76
C LYS A 210 -1.19 16.66 21.04
N LEU A 211 -0.28 15.98 21.75
CA LEU A 211 0.84 15.27 21.13
C LEU A 211 0.34 14.11 20.27
N PHE A 212 -0.59 13.31 20.78
CA PHE A 212 -1.22 12.22 20.03
C PHE A 212 -2.00 12.75 18.83
N LYS A 213 -2.83 13.79 19.03
CA LYS A 213 -3.62 14.43 17.96
C LYS A 213 -2.73 15.03 16.86
N ALA A 214 -1.58 15.59 17.20
CA ALA A 214 -0.64 16.15 16.22
C ALA A 214 -0.05 15.09 15.29
N GLN A 215 0.17 13.87 15.79
CA GLN A 215 0.62 12.74 14.96
C GLN A 215 -0.53 12.09 14.19
N CYS A 216 -1.71 12.03 14.80
CA CYS A 216 -2.87 11.34 14.27
C CYS A 216 -4.14 12.21 14.35
N PRO A 217 -4.29 13.20 13.44
CA PRO A 217 -5.38 14.18 13.52
C PRO A 217 -6.78 13.58 13.34
N GLN A 218 -6.89 12.41 12.72
CA GLN A 218 -8.14 11.70 12.48
C GLN A 218 -8.51 10.71 13.60
N ALA A 219 -7.62 10.48 14.57
CA ALA A 219 -7.84 9.54 15.65
C ALA A 219 -8.31 10.26 16.93
N TYR A 220 -9.05 9.53 17.78
CA TYR A 220 -9.30 9.94 19.15
C TYR A 220 -7.98 9.99 19.92
N SER A 221 -7.64 11.15 20.45
CA SER A 221 -6.44 11.35 21.27
C SER A 221 -6.71 11.27 22.78
N TYR A 222 -7.98 11.38 23.19
CA TYR A 222 -8.47 11.21 24.56
C TYR A 222 -10.00 10.99 24.58
N ALA A 223 -10.58 10.69 25.75
CA ALA A 223 -11.95 10.19 25.89
C ALA A 223 -13.06 11.14 25.37
N TYR A 224 -12.84 12.46 25.40
CA TYR A 224 -13.79 13.45 24.89
C TYR A 224 -13.20 14.28 23.75
N ASP A 225 -12.34 13.67 22.92
CA ASP A 225 -11.88 14.32 21.68
C ASP A 225 -13.07 14.81 20.85
N ASP A 226 -12.81 15.82 20.02
CA ASP A 226 -13.86 16.43 19.23
C ASP A 226 -14.46 15.44 18.21
N GLY A 227 -15.66 15.77 17.74
CA GLY A 227 -16.41 14.95 16.79
C GLY A 227 -15.74 14.80 15.41
N THR A 228 -14.53 15.31 15.19
CA THR A 228 -13.77 15.06 13.95
C THR A 228 -13.12 13.67 13.92
N SER A 229 -13.20 12.94 15.05
CA SER A 229 -12.53 11.64 15.24
C SER A 229 -13.47 10.43 15.12
N THR A 230 -14.80 10.63 15.16
CA THR A 230 -15.78 9.57 14.85
C THR A 230 -16.25 9.70 13.42
N PHE A 231 -16.21 8.58 12.71
CA PHE A 231 -16.60 8.48 11.32
C PHE A 231 -17.87 7.65 11.22
N THR A 232 -18.74 8.03 10.29
CA THR A 232 -19.99 7.33 10.03
C THR A 232 -20.06 6.84 8.60
N CYS A 233 -20.77 5.74 8.39
CA CYS A 233 -21.09 5.22 7.08
C CYS A 233 -22.47 4.55 7.13
N PRO A 234 -23.29 4.57 6.06
CA PRO A 234 -24.49 3.74 6.03
C PRO A 234 -24.14 2.27 6.27
N THR A 235 -24.98 1.59 7.03
CA THR A 235 -24.82 0.17 7.34
C THR A 235 -24.85 -0.69 6.08
N GLY A 236 -24.08 -1.78 6.10
CA GLY A 236 -24.02 -2.78 5.03
C GLY A 236 -22.72 -2.73 4.24
N ASP A 237 -21.79 -1.88 4.65
CA ASP A 237 -20.46 -1.79 4.08
C ASP A 237 -19.52 -2.86 4.65
N ASN A 238 -18.52 -3.21 3.84
CA ASN A 238 -17.35 -3.96 4.26
C ASN A 238 -16.25 -2.98 4.68
N TYR A 239 -15.27 -3.45 5.46
CA TYR A 239 -14.19 -2.58 5.95
C TYR A 239 -12.83 -3.17 5.63
N LEU A 240 -11.89 -2.32 5.21
CA LEU A 240 -10.49 -2.66 5.03
C LEU A 240 -9.66 -2.01 6.13
N ILE A 241 -8.91 -2.84 6.84
CA ILE A 241 -7.96 -2.48 7.88
C ILE A 241 -6.55 -2.66 7.33
N TRP A 242 -5.77 -1.59 7.39
CA TRP A 242 -4.33 -1.65 7.16
C TRP A 242 -3.60 -1.52 8.49
N LEU A 243 -2.67 -2.45 8.74
CA LEU A 243 -1.69 -2.36 9.82
C LEU A 243 -0.43 -1.77 9.17
N GLU A 244 -0.11 -0.52 9.48
CA GLU A 244 0.78 0.28 8.65
C GLU A 244 2.09 0.61 9.36
N ARG A 245 3.15 0.80 8.57
CA ARG A 245 4.36 1.50 9.02
C ARG A 245 4.13 3.00 8.86
N ASN A 246 4.65 3.80 9.78
CA ASN A 246 4.61 5.26 9.72
C ASN A 246 4.84 5.82 8.31
N ARG A 247 3.76 6.33 7.69
CA ARG A 247 3.75 7.49 6.79
C ARG A 247 2.31 7.92 6.49
N ARG A 248 2.14 9.24 6.47
CA ARG A 248 0.97 9.99 6.05
C ARG A 248 0.58 9.65 4.60
N ILE A 249 -0.46 8.85 4.39
CA ILE A 249 -1.24 8.83 3.15
C ILE A 249 -2.71 8.67 3.52
N PHE A 250 -3.36 9.80 3.84
CA PHE A 250 -4.80 9.96 3.64
C PHE A 250 -5.02 11.19 2.78
N ARG A 251 -4.86 11.00 1.47
CA ARG A 251 -5.55 11.78 0.45
C ARG A 251 -5.79 10.85 -0.74
N ASP A 252 -7.08 10.55 -0.94
CA ASP A 252 -7.69 9.91 -2.10
C ASP A 252 -7.26 8.47 -2.44
N SER A 253 -7.67 7.50 -1.62
CA SER A 253 -7.75 6.08 -2.03
C SER A 253 -9.21 5.66 -2.23
N LYS A 254 -9.72 5.78 -3.46
CA LYS A 254 -10.95 5.10 -3.92
C LYS A 254 -10.69 3.69 -4.48
N SER A 255 -9.55 3.08 -4.17
CA SER A 255 -9.22 1.71 -4.54
C SER A 255 -9.73 0.73 -3.48
N VAL A 256 -11.00 0.39 -3.58
CA VAL A 256 -11.66 -0.69 -2.83
C VAL A 256 -11.32 -2.05 -3.47
N PRO A 257 -10.92 -3.09 -2.71
CA PRO A 257 -10.90 -4.46 -3.21
C PRO A 257 -12.33 -4.96 -3.44
N VAL A 258 -12.75 -5.13 -4.72
CA VAL A 258 -14.06 -5.72 -5.05
C VAL A 258 -13.95 -7.25 -5.06
N VAL A 259 -14.50 -7.91 -4.05
CA VAL A 259 -14.71 -9.37 -4.06
C VAL A 259 -16.09 -9.66 -4.66
N VAL A 260 -16.13 -10.21 -5.88
CA VAL A 260 -17.39 -10.55 -6.59
C VAL A 260 -17.99 -11.83 -6.00
N THR A 261 -19.09 -11.71 -5.25
CA THR A 261 -19.83 -12.87 -4.72
C THR A 261 -20.69 -13.54 -5.81
N ARG A 262 -21.03 -14.82 -5.65
CA ARG A 262 -21.98 -15.54 -6.54
C ARG A 262 -23.31 -14.80 -6.71
N ASN A 263 -23.72 -14.03 -5.70
CA ASN A 263 -24.97 -13.27 -5.72
C ASN A 263 -24.84 -11.99 -6.58
N ALA A 264 -23.69 -11.31 -6.54
CA ALA A 264 -23.41 -10.17 -7.41
C ALA A 264 -23.42 -10.58 -8.90
N LEU A 265 -22.83 -11.73 -9.22
CA LEU A 265 -22.76 -12.23 -10.59
C LEU A 265 -24.13 -12.70 -11.13
N ARG A 266 -24.99 -13.26 -10.27
CA ARG A 266 -26.40 -13.56 -10.61
C ARG A 266 -27.20 -12.29 -10.90
N ALA A 267 -27.02 -11.24 -10.09
CA ALA A 267 -27.68 -9.96 -10.31
C ALA A 267 -27.26 -9.32 -11.65
N THR A 268 -25.98 -9.44 -12.05
CA THR A 268 -25.50 -8.96 -13.35
C THR A 268 -26.11 -9.72 -14.53
N ILE A 269 -26.31 -11.04 -14.39
CA ILE A 269 -26.96 -11.86 -15.44
C ILE A 269 -28.46 -11.55 -15.54
N ASP A 270 -29.15 -11.42 -14.42
CA ASP A 270 -30.57 -11.05 -14.42
C ASP A 270 -30.77 -9.64 -15.02
N TRP A 271 -29.83 -8.71 -14.76
CA TRP A 271 -29.80 -7.40 -15.41
C TRP A 271 -29.53 -7.50 -16.92
N ALA A 272 -28.52 -8.25 -17.37
CA ALA A 272 -28.20 -8.41 -18.79
C ALA A 272 -29.32 -9.11 -19.59
N THR A 273 -30.04 -10.03 -18.93
CA THR A 273 -31.21 -10.73 -19.48
C THR A 273 -32.40 -9.77 -19.60
N ALA A 274 -32.65 -8.93 -18.59
CA ALA A 274 -33.70 -7.92 -18.63
C ALA A 274 -33.48 -6.84 -19.71
N HIS A 275 -32.23 -6.67 -20.15
CA HIS A 275 -31.84 -5.70 -21.19
C HIS A 275 -31.50 -6.35 -22.54
N ASN A 276 -31.96 -7.60 -22.78
CA ASN A 276 -31.85 -8.31 -24.06
C ASN A 276 -30.42 -8.48 -24.63
N LYS A 277 -29.36 -8.44 -23.80
CA LYS A 277 -27.98 -8.50 -24.31
C LYS A 277 -27.41 -9.91 -24.48
N VAL A 278 -27.91 -10.90 -23.75
CA VAL A 278 -27.53 -12.33 -23.84
C VAL A 278 -28.71 -13.18 -23.34
N SER A 279 -28.93 -14.40 -23.86
CA SER A 279 -29.96 -15.28 -23.27
C SER A 279 -29.52 -15.81 -21.90
N LYS A 280 -30.48 -15.98 -20.97
CA LYS A 280 -30.21 -16.47 -19.60
C LYS A 280 -29.50 -17.84 -19.60
N GLU A 281 -29.84 -18.69 -20.57
CA GLU A 281 -29.24 -20.01 -20.75
C GLU A 281 -27.78 -19.91 -21.22
N GLN A 282 -27.46 -19.02 -22.16
CA GLN A 282 -26.08 -18.78 -22.62
C GLN A 282 -25.21 -18.19 -21.50
N GLY A 283 -25.75 -17.27 -20.70
CA GLY A 283 -25.05 -16.68 -19.57
C GLY A 283 -24.73 -17.70 -18.48
N LEU A 284 -25.70 -18.58 -18.15
CA LEU A 284 -25.52 -19.63 -17.15
C LEU A 284 -24.60 -20.76 -17.65
N GLN A 285 -24.64 -21.09 -18.94
CA GLN A 285 -23.78 -22.11 -19.55
C GLN A 285 -22.31 -21.68 -19.59
N TRP A 286 -22.02 -20.45 -20.01
CA TRP A 286 -20.68 -19.86 -19.96
C TRP A 286 -20.11 -19.85 -18.53
N LEU A 287 -20.95 -19.54 -17.55
CA LEU A 287 -20.56 -19.49 -16.13
C LEU A 287 -20.30 -20.88 -15.56
N GLY A 288 -21.13 -21.86 -15.95
CA GLY A 288 -20.91 -23.27 -15.66
C GLY A 288 -19.56 -23.74 -16.20
N GLU A 289 -19.27 -23.50 -17.48
CA GLU A 289 -18.01 -23.90 -18.12
C GLU A 289 -16.77 -23.28 -17.46
N LYS A 290 -16.84 -22.01 -17.04
CA LYS A 290 -15.72 -21.33 -16.34
C LYS A 290 -15.54 -21.80 -14.90
N MET A 291 -16.62 -22.08 -14.18
CA MET A 291 -16.55 -22.66 -12.83
C MET A 291 -16.05 -24.10 -12.84
N ASP A 292 -16.42 -24.88 -13.85
CA ASP A 292 -16.00 -26.27 -14.03
C ASP A 292 -14.53 -26.35 -14.46
N MET A 293 -14.06 -25.39 -15.27
CA MET A 293 -12.64 -25.19 -15.58
C MET A 293 -11.83 -24.86 -14.31
N LEU A 294 -12.32 -23.94 -13.47
CA LEU A 294 -11.69 -23.59 -12.19
C LEU A 294 -11.63 -24.78 -11.22
N GLN A 295 -12.69 -25.59 -11.14
CA GLN A 295 -12.71 -26.79 -10.29
C GLN A 295 -11.80 -27.91 -10.79
N ARG A 296 -11.66 -28.11 -12.10
CA ARG A 296 -10.70 -29.06 -12.68
C ARG A 296 -9.25 -28.65 -12.40
N THR A 297 -8.94 -27.37 -12.54
CA THR A 297 -7.62 -26.80 -12.21
C THR A 297 -7.32 -26.92 -10.72
N TYR A 298 -8.30 -26.67 -9.85
CA TYR A 298 -8.15 -26.86 -8.41
C TYR A 298 -7.85 -28.31 -8.00
N ARG A 299 -8.48 -29.30 -8.67
CA ARG A 299 -8.27 -30.73 -8.38
C ARG A 299 -6.92 -31.28 -8.87
N SER A 300 -6.38 -30.76 -9.98
CA SER A 300 -5.04 -31.17 -10.45
C SER A 300 -3.90 -30.60 -9.59
N MET A 301 -4.14 -29.47 -8.91
CA MET A 301 -3.18 -28.80 -8.02
C MET A 301 -3.01 -29.49 -6.65
N ALA A 302 -3.94 -30.36 -6.24
CA ALA A 302 -3.88 -31.08 -4.96
C ALA A 302 -2.77 -32.15 -4.89
N GLN A 303 -2.11 -32.47 -6.00
CA GLN A 303 -1.12 -33.56 -6.11
C GLN A 303 0.35 -33.10 -6.16
N TRP A 304 0.65 -31.80 -6.03
CA TRP A 304 2.01 -31.25 -6.16
C TRP A 304 2.63 -30.87 -4.80
N PRO A 305 3.92 -31.17 -4.52
CA PRO A 305 4.60 -30.76 -3.29
C PRO A 305 5.30 -29.39 -3.43
N GLY A 306 5.10 -28.48 -2.46
CA GLY A 306 5.92 -27.25 -2.28
C GLY A 306 5.15 -25.91 -2.17
N PRO A 307 5.80 -24.83 -1.66
CA PRO A 307 5.18 -23.58 -1.23
C PRO A 307 5.09 -22.55 -2.37
N LEU A 308 4.17 -22.76 -3.30
CA LEU A 308 3.84 -21.81 -4.38
C LEU A 308 2.31 -21.71 -4.55
N ARG A 309 1.58 -21.50 -3.45
CA ARG A 309 0.12 -21.71 -3.43
C ARG A 309 -0.78 -20.48 -3.59
N CYS A 310 -0.31 -19.23 -3.68
CA CYS A 310 -1.24 -18.07 -3.72
C CYS A 310 -1.13 -17.07 -4.87
N ALA A 311 -0.04 -16.98 -5.62
CA ALA A 311 0.16 -15.83 -6.53
C ALA A 311 -0.67 -15.87 -7.84
N SER A 312 -1.00 -17.05 -8.37
CA SER A 312 -1.47 -17.17 -9.76
C SER A 312 -3.00 -17.13 -9.93
N VAL A 313 -3.79 -17.35 -8.87
CA VAL A 313 -5.26 -17.49 -8.98
C VAL A 313 -5.99 -16.13 -8.89
N MET A 314 -5.43 -15.15 -8.18
CA MET A 314 -6.03 -13.81 -8.00
C MET A 314 -5.91 -12.90 -9.24
N ARG A 315 -4.97 -13.19 -10.15
CA ARG A 315 -4.66 -12.32 -11.31
C ARG A 315 -5.63 -12.41 -12.48
N ALA A 316 -6.34 -13.53 -12.65
CA ALA A 316 -7.25 -13.69 -13.79
C ALA A 316 -8.57 -12.90 -13.64
N LEU A 317 -8.93 -12.49 -12.42
CA LEU A 317 -10.21 -11.82 -12.15
C LEU A 317 -10.14 -10.29 -12.25
N PHE A 318 -8.94 -9.70 -12.05
CA PHE A 318 -8.73 -8.25 -11.98
C PHE A 318 -8.79 -7.53 -13.34
N VAL A 319 -8.61 -8.25 -14.46
CA VAL A 319 -8.37 -7.66 -15.79
C VAL A 319 -9.65 -7.07 -16.45
N LEU A 320 -10.85 -7.25 -15.88
CA LEU A 320 -12.10 -6.93 -16.58
C LEU A 320 -12.79 -5.60 -16.18
N LEU A 321 -12.31 -4.83 -15.19
CA LEU A 321 -13.11 -3.72 -14.61
C LEU A 321 -12.50 -2.32 -14.58
N ASP A 322 -11.23 -2.10 -14.95
CA ASP A 322 -10.53 -0.83 -14.66
C ASP A 322 -10.49 0.20 -15.82
N SER A 323 -11.24 0.00 -16.91
CA SER A 323 -11.11 0.83 -18.13
C SER A 323 -11.97 2.10 -18.16
N THR A 324 -12.58 2.52 -17.05
CA THR A 324 -13.28 3.81 -16.99
C THR A 324 -13.06 4.49 -15.64
N LEU A 325 -12.26 5.56 -15.63
CA LEU A 325 -12.48 6.84 -14.91
C LEU A 325 -11.20 7.46 -14.31
N THR A 326 -10.92 8.68 -14.77
CA THR A 326 -10.10 9.77 -14.20
C THR A 326 -8.59 9.80 -14.43
N GLY A 327 -8.13 10.96 -14.92
CA GLY A 327 -6.73 11.31 -15.14
C GLY A 327 -6.19 12.30 -14.11
N GLY A 328 -4.86 12.39 -14.06
CA GLY A 328 -4.11 13.44 -13.36
C GLY A 328 -3.19 12.94 -12.23
N GLY A 329 -2.13 12.20 -12.59
CA GLY A 329 -1.05 11.73 -11.70
C GLY A 329 -1.01 10.20 -11.58
N ALA A 330 -0.02 9.55 -12.18
CA ALA A 330 0.10 8.09 -12.12
C ALA A 330 0.44 7.63 -10.69
N PRO A 331 -0.19 6.55 -10.19
CA PRO A 331 0.15 5.98 -8.87
C PRO A 331 1.61 5.52 -8.84
N GLN A 332 2.25 5.57 -7.66
CA GLN A 332 3.59 5.00 -7.50
C GLN A 332 3.54 3.46 -7.58
N LEU A 333 4.65 2.84 -7.99
CA LEU A 333 4.81 1.38 -8.01
C LEU A 333 4.79 0.81 -6.57
N CYS A 334 4.46 -0.48 -6.43
CA CYS A 334 4.34 -1.17 -5.13
C CYS A 334 5.60 -1.11 -4.25
N THR A 335 6.75 -0.90 -4.87
CA THR A 335 8.01 -0.48 -4.23
C THR A 335 8.59 0.68 -5.02
N THR A 336 9.25 1.59 -4.32
CA THR A 336 9.99 2.73 -4.86
C THR A 336 11.50 2.59 -4.62
N GLY A 337 11.96 1.43 -4.14
CA GLY A 337 13.37 1.13 -3.94
C GLY A 337 13.58 -0.15 -3.13
N PHE A 338 14.44 -1.04 -3.64
CA PHE A 338 14.78 -2.31 -3.02
C PHE A 338 16.27 -2.62 -3.19
N GLU A 339 16.77 -3.59 -2.43
CA GLU A 339 18.11 -4.14 -2.60
C GLU A 339 18.11 -5.25 -3.65
N LEU A 340 19.04 -5.20 -4.60
CA LEU A 340 19.23 -6.24 -5.61
C LEU A 340 20.68 -6.76 -5.52
N PRO A 341 20.91 -7.89 -4.84
CA PRO A 341 22.26 -8.47 -4.72
C PRO A 341 22.84 -8.90 -6.07
N SER A 342 24.17 -8.96 -6.15
CA SER A 342 24.87 -9.40 -7.38
C SER A 342 24.41 -10.79 -7.84
N GLY A 343 24.10 -10.92 -9.13
CA GLY A 343 23.63 -12.16 -9.74
C GLY A 343 22.17 -12.53 -9.42
N GLN A 344 21.45 -11.71 -8.68
CA GLN A 344 20.02 -11.93 -8.39
C GLN A 344 19.12 -11.18 -9.37
N SER A 345 17.88 -11.62 -9.44
CA SER A 345 16.80 -10.96 -10.18
C SER A 345 15.65 -10.64 -9.22
N SER A 346 14.91 -9.59 -9.52
CA SER A 346 13.65 -9.26 -8.86
C SER A 346 12.61 -8.89 -9.92
N THR A 347 11.34 -9.11 -9.62
CA THR A 347 10.23 -8.77 -10.51
C THR A 347 9.43 -7.64 -9.89
N LEU A 348 9.27 -6.55 -10.64
CA LEU A 348 8.42 -5.44 -10.29
C LEU A 348 7.18 -5.46 -11.17
N GLU A 349 6.02 -5.60 -10.54
CA GLU A 349 4.74 -5.61 -11.24
C GLU A 349 4.22 -4.19 -11.36
N VAL A 350 4.06 -3.75 -12.60
CA VAL A 350 3.61 -2.41 -12.95
C VAL A 350 2.09 -2.45 -13.13
N PRO A 351 1.30 -1.66 -12.37
CA PRO A 351 -0.14 -1.72 -12.49
C PRO A 351 -0.60 -1.11 -13.83
N PRO A 352 -1.74 -1.54 -14.41
CA PRO A 352 -2.20 -1.08 -15.73
C PRO A 352 -2.42 0.43 -15.86
N ASN A 353 -2.60 1.13 -14.72
CA ASN A 353 -2.78 2.57 -14.66
C ASN A 353 -1.47 3.35 -14.44
N TRP A 354 -0.31 2.67 -14.35
CA TRP A 354 1.00 3.31 -14.41
C TRP A 354 1.37 3.56 -15.86
N THR A 355 1.16 4.79 -16.30
CA THR A 355 1.34 5.17 -17.72
C THR A 355 2.73 5.73 -18.01
N SER A 356 3.47 6.21 -17.01
CA SER A 356 4.83 6.70 -17.20
C SER A 356 5.60 6.76 -15.87
N GLY A 357 6.91 6.55 -15.95
CA GLY A 357 7.83 6.79 -14.85
C GLY A 357 9.25 6.35 -15.16
N ARG A 358 10.11 6.42 -14.15
CA ARG A 358 11.56 6.26 -14.29
C ARG A 358 12.11 5.32 -13.24
N MET A 359 13.14 4.56 -13.60
CA MET A 359 13.87 3.64 -12.70
C MET A 359 15.37 3.94 -12.79
N TRP A 360 16.12 3.66 -11.72
CA TRP A 360 17.58 3.83 -11.69
C TRP A 360 18.22 2.92 -10.65
N GLY A 361 19.52 2.68 -10.80
CA GLY A 361 20.34 1.93 -9.83
C GLY A 361 21.10 2.87 -8.89
N ARG A 362 21.23 2.48 -7.62
CA ARG A 362 22.03 3.19 -6.61
C ARG A 362 23.28 2.39 -6.25
N THR A 363 24.42 3.05 -6.07
CA THR A 363 25.70 2.38 -5.72
C THR A 363 26.36 2.98 -4.48
N GLY A 364 27.19 2.17 -3.81
CA GLY A 364 27.91 2.58 -2.61
C GLY A 364 26.99 2.88 -1.44
N CYS A 365 25.87 2.15 -1.33
CA CYS A 365 24.86 2.39 -0.32
C CYS A 365 25.27 1.84 1.05
N THR A 366 25.04 2.62 2.10
CA THR A 366 25.27 2.21 3.49
C THR A 366 24.18 2.78 4.40
N THR A 367 23.90 2.06 5.49
CA THR A 367 23.08 2.58 6.59
C THR A 367 24.00 3.05 7.69
N ASN A 368 23.91 4.33 8.03
CA ASN A 368 24.65 4.88 9.16
C ASN A 368 24.20 4.20 10.46
N SER A 369 25.11 3.55 11.17
CA SER A 369 24.81 2.73 12.35
C SER A 369 24.35 3.53 13.58
N ILE A 370 24.57 4.85 13.59
CA ILE A 370 24.18 5.73 14.69
C ILE A 370 22.80 6.34 14.44
N THR A 371 22.54 6.78 13.21
CA THR A 371 21.31 7.50 12.85
C THR A 371 20.26 6.62 12.18
N GLY A 372 20.62 5.41 11.74
CA GLY A 372 19.77 4.54 10.93
C GLY A 372 19.51 5.06 9.52
N LYS A 373 20.16 6.17 9.11
CA LYS A 373 19.94 6.80 7.81
C LYS A 373 20.64 6.00 6.71
N PHE A 374 19.87 5.53 5.74
CA PHE A 374 20.38 4.96 4.51
C PHE A 374 20.78 6.06 3.52
N SER A 375 21.95 5.92 2.92
CA SER A 375 22.46 6.85 1.89
C SER A 375 23.38 6.13 0.92
N CYS A 376 23.37 6.56 -0.34
CA CYS A 376 24.21 6.05 -1.41
C CYS A 376 25.18 7.10 -1.96
N ILE A 377 26.28 6.66 -2.56
CA ILE A 377 27.26 7.55 -3.20
C ILE A 377 26.68 8.11 -4.51
N THR A 378 25.99 7.28 -5.30
CA THR A 378 25.36 7.70 -6.55
C THR A 378 23.90 7.27 -6.61
N GLY A 379 23.08 8.06 -7.31
CA GLY A 379 21.65 7.82 -7.48
C GLY A 379 20.84 7.93 -6.18
N ASP A 380 21.43 8.41 -5.08
CA ASP A 380 20.73 8.54 -3.81
C ASP A 380 19.47 9.38 -3.96
N CYS A 381 18.37 8.99 -3.33
CA CYS A 381 17.11 9.72 -3.41
C CYS A 381 16.82 10.54 -2.15
N ALA A 382 17.81 10.66 -1.25
CA ALA A 382 17.76 11.40 0.01
C ALA A 382 16.56 11.11 0.91
N SER A 383 15.88 9.98 0.72
CA SER A 383 14.77 9.54 1.57
C SER A 383 15.25 9.11 2.96
N GLY A 384 16.55 8.84 3.10
CA GLY A 384 17.13 8.25 4.31
C GLY A 384 16.81 6.77 4.49
N GLN A 385 16.21 6.13 3.48
CA GLN A 385 15.72 4.74 3.51
C GLN A 385 16.05 4.03 2.18
N VAL A 386 15.97 2.70 2.16
CA VAL A 386 16.07 1.93 0.91
C VAL A 386 14.94 2.32 -0.05
N GLU A 387 13.73 2.58 0.45
CA GLU A 387 12.61 3.09 -0.36
C GLU A 387 12.77 4.58 -0.69
N CYS A 388 12.58 4.98 -1.96
CA CYS A 388 12.69 6.39 -2.36
C CYS A 388 11.43 7.22 -2.09
N SER A 389 10.29 6.59 -1.85
CA SER A 389 9.03 7.23 -1.45
C SER A 389 8.58 8.36 -2.40
N GLY A 390 8.72 8.14 -3.71
CA GLY A 390 8.39 9.13 -4.75
C GLY A 390 9.45 10.21 -4.99
N ALA A 391 10.55 10.23 -4.23
CA ALA A 391 11.71 11.07 -4.55
C ALA A 391 12.47 10.51 -5.75
N GLY A 392 12.92 11.38 -6.66
CA GLY A 392 13.79 11.01 -7.77
C GLY A 392 15.25 10.83 -7.34
N ALA A 393 16.07 10.28 -8.24
CA ALA A 393 17.51 10.21 -8.05
C ALA A 393 18.13 11.61 -7.91
N ILE A 394 19.11 11.75 -7.01
CA ILE A 394 20.06 12.85 -7.03
C ILE A 394 21.12 12.49 -8.09
N PRO A 395 21.26 13.30 -9.16
CA PRO A 395 22.21 13.02 -10.22
C PRO A 395 23.69 13.11 -9.77
N PRO A 396 24.62 12.39 -10.42
CA PRO A 396 24.43 11.65 -11.67
C PRO A 396 23.76 10.29 -11.47
N ALA A 397 22.82 9.97 -12.35
CA ALA A 397 22.14 8.68 -12.38
C ALA A 397 21.75 8.30 -13.80
N THR A 398 22.13 7.10 -14.23
CA THR A 398 21.61 6.49 -15.46
C THR A 398 20.12 6.19 -15.24
N LEU A 399 19.26 6.72 -16.11
CA LEU A 399 17.81 6.53 -16.01
C LEU A 399 17.33 5.50 -17.01
N ILE A 400 16.31 4.75 -16.60
CA ILE A 400 15.46 3.95 -17.46
C ILE A 400 14.10 4.63 -17.45
N GLU A 401 13.60 5.02 -18.61
CA GLU A 401 12.34 5.75 -18.71
C GLU A 401 11.32 4.90 -19.46
N PHE A 402 10.07 4.92 -19.00
CA PHE A 402 8.96 4.24 -19.64
C PHE A 402 7.78 5.20 -19.79
N THR A 403 7.07 5.06 -20.90
CA THR A 403 5.70 5.50 -21.10
C THR A 403 4.91 4.32 -21.63
N LEU A 404 4.15 3.65 -20.78
CA LEU A 404 3.38 2.46 -21.13
C LEU A 404 1.99 2.84 -21.61
N SER A 405 1.43 2.06 -22.54
CA SER A 405 0.11 2.35 -23.15
C SER A 405 0.02 3.76 -23.74
N GLY A 406 1.11 4.20 -24.36
CA GLY A 406 1.23 5.53 -24.97
C GLY A 406 0.45 5.67 -26.28
N SER A 407 0.75 6.75 -27.01
CA SER A 407 0.08 7.05 -28.29
C SER A 407 0.20 5.89 -29.28
N GLY A 408 -0.91 5.53 -29.92
CA GLY A 408 -0.96 4.45 -30.91
C GLY A 408 -0.95 3.03 -30.33
N GLY A 409 -1.14 2.87 -29.01
CA GLY A 409 -1.07 1.56 -28.35
C GLY A 409 0.37 1.02 -28.30
N LEU A 410 1.33 1.94 -28.18
CA LEU A 410 2.74 1.65 -28.09
C LEU A 410 3.24 2.04 -26.69
N ASP A 411 4.07 1.18 -26.14
CA ASP A 411 4.96 1.53 -25.06
C ASP A 411 6.19 2.23 -25.64
N PHE A 412 6.65 3.29 -24.98
CA PHE A 412 7.89 3.99 -25.26
C PHE A 412 8.86 3.75 -24.11
N TYR A 413 10.10 3.43 -24.42
CA TYR A 413 11.13 3.20 -23.42
C TYR A 413 12.50 3.62 -23.93
N ASP A 414 13.36 3.98 -23.00
CA ASP A 414 14.72 4.40 -23.30
C ASP A 414 15.64 4.25 -22.09
N VAL A 415 16.95 4.25 -22.38
CA VAL A 415 17.99 4.51 -21.39
C VAL A 415 18.44 5.95 -21.60
N SER A 416 18.56 6.71 -20.52
CA SER A 416 18.79 8.15 -20.57
C SER A 416 19.94 8.59 -19.68
N LEU A 417 20.88 9.32 -20.28
CA LEU A 417 22.07 9.91 -19.68
C LEU A 417 21.96 11.44 -19.58
N VAL A 418 20.76 11.98 -19.78
CA VAL A 418 20.46 13.41 -19.60
C VAL A 418 20.83 13.86 -18.19
N ASP A 419 20.54 13.01 -17.20
CA ASP A 419 20.90 13.20 -15.79
C ASP A 419 22.26 12.56 -15.44
N GLY A 420 23.10 12.30 -16.45
CA GLY A 420 24.43 11.71 -16.29
C GLY A 420 24.42 10.19 -16.21
N PHE A 421 25.56 9.62 -15.82
CA PHE A 421 25.80 8.19 -15.76
C PHE A 421 26.32 7.80 -14.38
N ASN A 422 25.89 6.64 -13.86
CA ASN A 422 26.52 6.01 -12.69
C ASN A 422 26.71 4.50 -12.88
N LEU A 423 25.79 3.84 -13.57
CA LEU A 423 25.80 2.40 -13.82
C LEU A 423 25.43 2.09 -15.28
N PRO A 424 26.03 1.05 -15.89
CA PRO A 424 25.55 0.52 -17.15
C PRO A 424 24.18 -0.15 -16.98
N VAL A 425 23.31 -0.01 -17.97
CA VAL A 425 21.96 -0.58 -17.93
C VAL A 425 21.44 -0.92 -19.31
N SER A 426 20.57 -1.93 -19.41
CA SER A 426 19.79 -2.22 -20.62
C SER A 426 18.33 -2.49 -20.31
N VAL A 427 17.50 -2.31 -21.34
CA VAL A 427 16.08 -2.63 -21.34
C VAL A 427 15.79 -3.51 -22.55
N GLN A 428 15.26 -4.71 -22.29
CA GLN A 428 14.87 -5.68 -23.30
C GLN A 428 13.37 -6.01 -23.15
N PRO A 429 12.53 -5.68 -24.14
CA PRO A 429 11.17 -6.21 -24.21
C PRO A 429 11.20 -7.74 -24.35
N LEU A 430 10.34 -8.44 -23.60
CA LEU A 430 10.28 -9.91 -23.53
C LEU A 430 9.12 -10.51 -24.31
N GLY A 431 8.27 -9.69 -24.94
CA GLY A 431 7.14 -10.21 -25.70
C GLY A 431 7.51 -10.71 -27.10
N ASN A 432 6.51 -11.21 -27.80
CA ASN A 432 6.68 -11.83 -29.12
C ASN A 432 6.78 -10.80 -30.26
N HIS A 433 6.81 -9.51 -29.94
CA HIS A 433 6.70 -8.44 -30.93
C HIS A 433 8.01 -8.05 -31.62
N SER A 434 9.10 -8.80 -31.43
CA SER A 434 10.42 -8.54 -32.06
C SER A 434 10.89 -7.08 -31.90
N CYS A 435 10.68 -6.52 -30.70
CA CYS A 435 11.04 -5.15 -30.37
C CYS A 435 12.53 -5.02 -30.06
N ASN A 436 13.11 -3.86 -30.39
CA ASN A 436 14.53 -3.58 -30.19
C ASN A 436 14.86 -3.29 -28.72
N ALA A 437 15.93 -3.86 -28.19
CA ALA A 437 16.48 -3.42 -26.91
C ALA A 437 17.23 -2.09 -27.02
N THR A 438 17.29 -1.38 -25.91
CA THR A 438 18.14 -0.20 -25.71
C THR A 438 19.11 -0.44 -24.58
N SER A 439 20.31 0.14 -24.67
CA SER A 439 21.35 -0.06 -23.67
C SER A 439 22.38 1.07 -23.61
N CYS A 440 22.92 1.24 -22.42
CA CYS A 440 24.22 1.85 -22.18
C CYS A 440 25.06 0.82 -21.42
N ALA A 441 25.71 -0.10 -22.15
CA ALA A 441 26.39 -1.26 -21.57
C ALA A 441 27.85 -0.99 -21.16
N VAL A 442 28.42 0.15 -21.57
CA VAL A 442 29.82 0.49 -21.28
C VAL A 442 29.96 1.28 -19.98
N ASN A 443 31.10 1.15 -19.32
CA ASN A 443 31.44 1.97 -18.15
C ASN A 443 31.87 3.37 -18.57
N VAL A 444 30.94 4.33 -18.64
CA VAL A 444 31.23 5.72 -19.03
C VAL A 444 32.16 6.42 -18.04
N ASN A 445 32.19 5.98 -16.77
CA ASN A 445 33.04 6.57 -15.73
C ASN A 445 34.54 6.54 -16.09
N GLU A 446 34.99 5.54 -16.85
CA GLU A 446 36.40 5.39 -17.27
C GLU A 446 36.87 6.48 -18.26
N ALA A 447 35.94 7.15 -18.92
CA ALA A 447 36.24 8.23 -19.85
C ALA A 447 35.58 9.55 -19.45
N CYS A 448 35.12 9.65 -18.19
CA CYS A 448 34.50 10.86 -17.70
C CYS A 448 35.54 12.00 -17.59
N PRO A 449 35.31 13.15 -18.25
CA PRO A 449 36.18 14.31 -18.10
C PRO A 449 36.25 14.76 -16.63
N PRO A 450 37.40 15.25 -16.14
CA PRO A 450 37.56 15.65 -14.75
C PRO A 450 36.51 16.66 -14.26
N GLU A 451 36.08 17.58 -15.12
CA GLU A 451 35.06 18.58 -14.81
C GLU A 451 33.63 18.00 -14.65
N LEU A 452 33.39 16.78 -15.15
CA LEU A 452 32.12 16.07 -15.05
C LEU A 452 32.12 14.96 -13.98
N ALA A 453 33.30 14.59 -13.48
CA ALA A 453 33.46 13.46 -12.56
C ALA A 453 32.77 13.71 -11.21
N ALA A 454 31.99 12.73 -10.76
CA ALA A 454 31.56 12.58 -9.37
C ALA A 454 32.46 11.53 -8.71
N THR A 455 33.34 11.97 -7.80
CA THR A 455 34.37 11.12 -7.20
C THR A 455 33.96 10.57 -5.84
N GLY A 456 34.37 9.32 -5.57
CA GLY A 456 34.31 8.69 -4.26
C GLY A 456 35.39 9.21 -3.31
N ILE A 457 35.34 8.76 -2.06
CA ILE A 457 36.28 9.16 -0.99
C ILE A 457 37.72 8.73 -1.31
N ASP A 458 37.89 7.66 -2.08
CA ASP A 458 39.18 7.13 -2.56
C ASP A 458 39.68 7.79 -3.85
N GLY A 459 38.94 8.78 -4.38
CA GLY A 459 39.26 9.47 -5.63
C GLY A 459 38.84 8.73 -6.90
N SER A 460 38.20 7.56 -6.79
CA SER A 460 37.63 6.86 -7.94
C SER A 460 36.46 7.64 -8.54
N VAL A 461 36.30 7.60 -9.87
CA VAL A 461 35.14 8.20 -10.55
C VAL A 461 33.97 7.23 -10.42
N MET A 462 32.99 7.59 -9.58
CA MET A 462 31.84 6.75 -9.27
C MET A 462 30.60 7.09 -10.10
N GLY A 463 30.59 8.28 -10.70
CA GLY A 463 29.58 8.73 -11.66
C GLY A 463 30.12 9.82 -12.56
N CYS A 464 29.44 10.05 -13.67
CA CYS A 464 29.74 11.10 -14.64
C CYS A 464 28.53 12.01 -14.83
N LYS A 465 28.63 13.25 -14.38
CA LYS A 465 27.57 14.25 -14.56
C LYS A 465 27.40 14.59 -16.03
N SER A 466 26.18 14.87 -16.46
CA SER A 466 25.98 15.54 -17.74
C SER A 466 26.53 16.97 -17.68
N ALA A 467 26.82 17.57 -18.84
CA ALA A 467 27.28 18.95 -18.90
C ALA A 467 26.25 19.94 -18.33
N CYS A 468 24.96 19.64 -18.45
CA CYS A 468 23.92 20.45 -17.81
C CYS A 468 24.11 20.48 -16.29
N LEU A 469 24.27 19.31 -15.68
CA LEU A 469 24.43 19.19 -14.23
C LEU A 469 25.74 19.80 -13.71
N ALA A 470 26.83 19.67 -14.45
CA ALA A 470 28.14 20.13 -14.02
C ALA A 470 28.38 21.63 -14.29
N LEU A 471 27.96 22.13 -15.46
CA LEU A 471 28.29 23.47 -15.94
C LEU A 471 27.11 24.44 -15.82
N ASN A 472 25.88 23.92 -15.76
CA ASN A 472 24.64 24.69 -15.61
C ASN A 472 24.52 25.87 -16.60
N GLN A 473 24.91 25.64 -17.86
CA GLN A 473 24.80 26.65 -18.91
C GLN A 473 23.63 26.33 -19.86
N PRO A 474 22.90 27.35 -20.36
CA PRO A 474 21.69 27.16 -21.16
C PRO A 474 21.86 26.23 -22.36
N GLN A 475 23.01 26.28 -23.04
CA GLN A 475 23.31 25.45 -24.20
C GLN A 475 23.55 23.97 -23.88
N TYR A 476 23.79 23.62 -22.61
CA TYR A 476 23.90 22.22 -22.17
C TYR A 476 22.59 21.70 -21.57
N CYS A 477 21.79 22.58 -20.98
CA CYS A 477 20.50 22.24 -20.37
C CYS A 477 19.31 22.42 -21.32
N CYS A 478 19.55 22.92 -22.53
CA CYS A 478 18.52 23.27 -23.50
C CYS A 478 17.41 24.15 -22.91
N SER A 479 17.81 25.23 -22.24
CA SER A 479 16.91 26.15 -21.55
C SER A 479 17.04 27.58 -22.07
N GLY A 480 16.09 28.44 -21.73
CA GLY A 480 16.08 29.83 -22.21
C GLY A 480 16.05 29.91 -23.73
N ASP A 481 17.02 30.62 -24.32
CA ASP A 481 17.14 30.74 -25.79
C ASP A 481 17.46 29.42 -26.49
N PHE A 482 17.87 28.39 -25.75
CA PHE A 482 18.20 27.05 -26.24
C PHE A 482 17.04 26.05 -26.05
N ASN A 483 15.82 26.50 -25.78
CA ASN A 483 14.66 25.64 -25.47
C ASN A 483 13.97 25.01 -26.70
N THR A 484 14.65 24.89 -27.83
CA THR A 484 14.17 24.14 -28.99
C THR A 484 15.29 23.26 -29.56
N PRO A 485 14.96 22.12 -30.19
CA PRO A 485 15.96 21.23 -30.79
C PRO A 485 16.90 21.94 -31.76
N GLU A 486 16.41 22.89 -32.56
CA GLU A 486 17.22 23.63 -33.54
C GLU A 486 18.25 24.54 -32.86
N LYS A 487 17.92 25.04 -31.67
CA LYS A 487 18.76 25.99 -30.93
C LYS A 487 19.69 25.29 -29.94
N CYS A 488 19.42 24.05 -29.54
CA CYS A 488 20.27 23.25 -28.66
C CYS A 488 20.87 22.04 -29.40
N PRO A 489 21.91 22.24 -30.24
CA PRO A 489 22.56 21.15 -30.95
C PRO A 489 23.44 20.30 -30.01
N PRO A 490 23.80 19.06 -30.42
CA PRO A 490 24.74 18.24 -29.67
C PRO A 490 26.09 18.94 -29.44
N THR A 491 26.63 18.83 -28.24
CA THR A 491 27.91 19.43 -27.83
C THR A 491 29.01 18.37 -27.75
N GLY A 492 30.28 18.78 -27.53
CA GLY A 492 31.37 17.82 -27.30
C GLY A 492 31.09 16.90 -26.11
N TYR A 493 30.41 17.40 -25.07
CA TYR A 493 30.02 16.60 -23.91
C TYR A 493 28.91 15.61 -24.21
N SER A 494 27.80 16.02 -24.87
CA SER A 494 26.73 15.05 -25.19
C SER A 494 27.20 14.00 -26.21
N LYS A 495 28.06 14.38 -27.17
CA LYS A 495 28.69 13.43 -28.09
C LYS A 495 29.54 12.38 -27.37
N LEU A 496 30.25 12.72 -26.30
CA LEU A 496 30.96 11.72 -25.48
C LEU A 496 30.01 10.62 -24.99
N PHE A 497 28.86 11.00 -24.43
CA PHE A 497 27.86 10.04 -23.95
C PHE A 497 27.26 9.23 -25.11
N LYS A 498 26.91 9.88 -26.23
CA LYS A 498 26.33 9.23 -27.41
C LYS A 498 27.31 8.25 -28.08
N ASP A 499 28.56 8.62 -28.24
CA ASP A 499 29.59 7.77 -28.87
C ASP A 499 29.82 6.48 -28.06
N ARG A 500 29.64 6.55 -26.74
CA ARG A 500 29.78 5.41 -25.82
C ARG A 500 28.52 4.59 -25.68
N CYS A 501 27.36 5.25 -25.69
CA CYS A 501 26.06 4.61 -25.57
C CYS A 501 25.14 5.08 -26.71
N PRO A 502 25.33 4.59 -27.95
CA PRO A 502 24.62 5.10 -29.13
C PRO A 502 23.11 4.92 -29.09
N GLN A 503 22.63 3.96 -28.29
CA GLN A 503 21.21 3.67 -28.10
C GLN A 503 20.57 4.48 -26.97
N ALA A 504 21.35 5.20 -26.15
CA ALA A 504 20.84 5.96 -25.02
C ALA A 504 20.66 7.44 -25.38
N TYR A 505 19.74 8.13 -24.71
CA TYR A 505 19.67 9.59 -24.74
C TYR A 505 20.91 10.19 -24.10
N SER A 506 21.60 11.09 -24.80
CA SER A 506 22.80 11.78 -24.33
C SER A 506 22.54 13.21 -23.86
N TYR A 507 21.42 13.82 -24.25
CA TYR A 507 20.94 15.14 -23.82
C TYR A 507 19.45 15.33 -24.13
N ALA A 508 18.86 16.44 -23.67
CA ALA A 508 17.41 16.67 -23.67
C ALA A 508 16.72 16.64 -25.04
N TYR A 509 17.43 17.00 -26.13
CA TYR A 509 16.90 16.96 -27.49
C TYR A 509 17.72 16.02 -28.39
N ASP A 510 18.26 14.94 -27.82
CA ASP A 510 18.87 13.88 -28.64
C ASP A 510 17.89 13.41 -29.72
N ASP A 511 18.44 12.91 -30.80
CA ASP A 511 17.64 12.48 -31.94
C ASP A 511 16.68 11.34 -31.57
N GLY A 512 15.63 11.17 -32.38
CA GLY A 512 14.63 10.12 -32.17
C GLY A 512 15.17 8.68 -32.33
N THR A 513 16.49 8.48 -32.50
CA THR A 513 17.08 7.14 -32.54
C THR A 513 17.24 6.51 -31.16
N SER A 514 17.05 7.31 -30.10
CA SER A 514 17.16 6.88 -28.70
C SER A 514 15.81 6.60 -28.03
N THR A 515 14.68 6.86 -28.68
CA THR A 515 13.36 6.37 -28.22
C THR A 515 13.06 5.04 -28.87
N PHE A 516 12.70 4.05 -28.06
CA PHE A 516 12.34 2.73 -28.55
C PHE A 516 10.85 2.51 -28.29
N THR A 517 10.18 1.86 -29.23
CA THR A 517 8.76 1.57 -29.12
C THR A 517 8.48 0.08 -29.23
N CYS A 518 7.48 -0.40 -28.51
CA CYS A 518 6.97 -1.76 -28.63
C CYS A 518 5.44 -1.74 -28.50
N PRO A 519 4.70 -2.65 -29.16
CA PRO A 519 3.28 -2.81 -28.87
C PRO A 519 3.02 -3.00 -27.37
N THR A 520 2.00 -2.32 -26.85
CA THR A 520 1.65 -2.41 -25.43
C THR A 520 1.25 -3.82 -25.02
N GLY A 521 1.63 -4.20 -23.78
CA GLY A 521 1.29 -5.50 -23.19
C GLY A 521 2.49 -6.44 -23.03
N ASP A 522 3.68 -5.95 -23.34
CA ASP A 522 4.93 -6.67 -23.15
C ASP A 522 5.48 -6.52 -21.73
N ASN A 523 6.24 -7.54 -21.29
CA ASN A 523 7.08 -7.46 -20.09
C ASN A 523 8.46 -6.95 -20.48
N TYR A 524 9.17 -6.32 -19.55
CA TYR A 524 10.51 -5.79 -19.78
C TYR A 524 11.52 -6.40 -18.82
N LEU A 525 12.67 -6.79 -19.34
CA LEU A 525 13.84 -7.14 -18.56
C LEU A 525 14.77 -5.92 -18.48
N VAL A 526 14.99 -5.43 -17.27
CA VAL A 526 16.00 -4.42 -16.98
C VAL A 526 17.22 -5.12 -16.41
N THR A 527 18.38 -4.90 -17.02
CA THR A 527 19.64 -5.49 -16.57
C THR A 527 20.62 -4.39 -16.21
N PHE A 528 21.05 -4.37 -14.94
CA PHE A 528 22.19 -3.56 -14.51
C PHE A 528 23.49 -4.29 -14.83
N CYS A 529 24.47 -3.58 -15.41
CA CYS A 529 25.71 -4.16 -15.92
C CYS A 529 25.49 -5.30 -16.94
N PRO A 530 24.77 -5.02 -18.06
CA PRO A 530 24.37 -6.03 -19.05
C PRO A 530 25.51 -6.60 -19.88
#